data_AF-A0A453E6E8-F1
#
_entry.id   AF-A0A453E6E8-F1
#
_cell.length_a   1.000
_cell.length_b   1.000
_cell.length_c   1.000
_cell.angle_alpha   90.00
_cell.angle_beta   90.00
_cell.angle_gamma   90.00
#
_symmetry.space_group_name_H-M   'P 1'
#
loop_
_entity.id
_entity.type
_entity.pdbx_description
1 polymer ?
#
loop_
_entity_poly.entity_id
_entity_poly.type
_entity_poly.pdbx_seq_one_letter_code
_entity_poly.pdbx_strand_id
1 'polypeptide(L)' 'DHFKKKTNFPITLKYIDPTYMIRAVRSNASDNVYCTLLAHSALHGAMAGYSGFTVAPVNGRHAYIPFYVSTAGNSDQP' A
#
# COMPACT_ATOMS: atom_id res chain seq x y z
N ASP A 1 -43.35 -1.02 -5.36
CA ASP A 1 -43.18 -1.05 -3.89
C ASP A 1 -43.29 -2.47 -3.32
N HIS A 2 -42.19 -3.24 -3.30
CA HIS A 2 -42.24 -4.67 -2.90
C HIS A 2 -41.61 -4.97 -1.52
N PHE A 3 -40.94 -4.00 -0.88
CA PHE A 3 -40.20 -4.22 0.39
C PHE A 3 -40.63 -3.34 1.57
N LYS A 4 -41.71 -2.56 1.46
CA LYS A 4 -42.19 -1.68 2.56
C LYS A 4 -42.98 -2.40 3.67
N LYS A 5 -43.15 -3.72 3.61
CA LYS A 5 -43.88 -4.51 4.63
C LYS A 5 -43.04 -5.70 5.12
N LYS A 6 -42.04 -5.47 5.96
CA LYS A 6 -41.64 -6.46 6.98
C LYS A 6 -41.31 -5.76 8.29
N THR A 7 -42.12 -6.12 9.27
CA THR A 7 -42.11 -5.81 10.70
C THR A 7 -40.73 -6.01 11.32
N ASN A 8 -40.22 -4.99 11.99
CA ASN A 8 -39.38 -5.04 13.20
C ASN A 8 -38.72 -6.41 13.52
N PHE A 9 -37.78 -6.88 12.70
CA PHE A 9 -36.91 -8.00 13.05
C PHE A 9 -35.69 -7.42 13.80
N PRO A 10 -35.27 -7.99 14.95
CA PRO A 10 -34.06 -7.54 15.63
C PRO A 10 -32.83 -7.86 14.77
N ILE A 11 -32.28 -6.87 14.09
CA ILE A 11 -31.05 -6.99 13.31
C ILE A 11 -29.87 -6.84 14.27
N THR A 12 -29.00 -7.84 14.36
CA THR A 12 -27.74 -7.74 15.11
C THR A 12 -26.63 -7.28 14.18
N LEU A 13 -26.29 -5.99 14.21
CA LEU A 13 -25.17 -5.43 13.43
C LEU A 13 -23.89 -5.49 14.27
N LYS A 14 -22.87 -6.20 13.78
CA LYS A 14 -21.54 -6.22 14.38
C LYS A 14 -20.59 -5.45 13.48
N TYR A 15 -20.19 -4.26 13.93
CA TYR A 15 -19.14 -3.50 13.27
C TYR A 15 -17.78 -3.96 13.78
N ILE A 16 -16.89 -4.30 12.86
CA ILE A 16 -15.50 -4.67 13.14
C ILE A 16 -14.64 -3.72 12.33
N ASP A 17 -13.75 -2.98 12.99
CA ASP A 17 -12.74 -2.17 12.33
C ASP A 17 -11.38 -2.89 12.40
N PRO A 18 -10.96 -3.58 11.32
CA PRO A 18 -9.71 -4.31 11.30
C PRO A 18 -8.51 -3.42 10.97
N THR A 19 -8.64 -2.09 10.87
CA THR A 19 -7.56 -1.20 10.39
C THR A 19 -6.24 -1.41 11.15
N TYR A 20 -6.30 -1.47 12.48
CA TYR A 20 -5.10 -1.76 13.29
C TYR A 20 -4.68 -3.22 13.19
N MET A 21 -5.62 -4.15 13.05
CA MET A 21 -5.31 -5.58 12.89
C MET A 21 -4.55 -5.85 11.60
N ILE A 22 -4.76 -5.09 10.52
CA ILE A 22 -4.04 -5.29 9.26
C ILE A 22 -2.70 -4.54 9.21
N ARG A 23 -2.56 -3.40 9.91
CA ARG A 23 -1.37 -2.54 9.85
C ARG A 23 -0.37 -2.73 10.98
N ALA A 24 -0.80 -3.29 12.12
CA ALA A 24 0.04 -3.47 13.31
C ALA A 24 0.56 -4.90 13.48
N VAL A 25 0.18 -5.83 12.59
CA VAL A 25 0.68 -7.21 12.63
C VAL A 25 2.10 -7.27 12.08
N ARG A 26 2.90 -8.20 12.61
CA ARG A 26 4.27 -8.46 12.16
C ARG A 26 4.29 -8.80 10.67
N SER A 27 5.33 -8.32 9.98
CA SER A 27 5.62 -8.67 8.59
C SER A 27 5.69 -10.18 8.37
N ASN A 28 5.11 -10.63 7.26
CA ASN A 28 5.25 -12.01 6.82
C ASN A 28 6.67 -12.23 6.23
N ALA A 29 7.01 -13.48 5.88
CA ALA A 29 8.34 -13.80 5.33
C ALA A 29 8.62 -13.07 4.00
N SER A 30 7.63 -12.95 3.12
CA SER A 30 7.78 -12.25 1.83
C SER A 30 8.02 -10.75 2.00
N ASP A 31 7.32 -10.10 2.93
CA ASP A 31 7.43 -8.68 3.21
C ASP A 31 8.80 -8.36 3.80
N ASN A 32 9.34 -9.24 4.64
CA ASN A 32 10.70 -9.10 5.15
C ASN A 32 11.74 -9.13 4.03
N VAL A 33 11.69 -10.14 3.16
CA VAL A 33 12.61 -10.25 2.02
C VAL A 33 12.46 -9.05 1.08
N TYR A 34 11.22 -8.67 0.77
CA TYR A 34 10.92 -7.58 -0.14
C TYR A 34 11.44 -6.22 0.39
N CYS A 35 11.22 -5.92 1.67
CA CYS A 35 11.75 -4.71 2.30
C CYS A 35 13.28 -4.66 2.28
N THR A 36 13.96 -5.80 2.51
CA THR A 36 15.43 -5.87 2.41
C THR A 36 15.92 -5.62 0.99
N LEU A 37 15.28 -6.20 -0.03
CA LEU A 37 15.66 -6.00 -1.43
C LEU A 37 15.46 -4.53 -1.89
N LEU A 38 14.34 -3.92 -1.49
CA LEU A 38 14.10 -2.50 -1.74
C LEU A 38 15.14 -1.63 -1.05
N ALA A 39 15.44 -1.90 0.22
CA ALA A 39 16.43 -1.14 0.99
C ALA A 39 17.82 -1.23 0.36
N HIS A 40 18.29 -2.42 0.00
CA HIS A 40 19.58 -2.60 -0.67
C HIS A 40 19.65 -1.86 -2.00
N SER A 41 18.58 -1.92 -2.79
CA SER A 41 18.52 -1.20 -4.07
C SER A 41 18.57 0.31 -3.86
N ALA A 42 17.79 0.84 -2.91
CA ALA A 42 17.78 2.27 -2.59
C ALA A 42 19.15 2.75 -2.08
N LEU A 43 19.77 1.97 -1.20
CA LEU A 43 21.11 2.23 -0.68
C LEU A 43 22.16 2.24 -1.79
N HIS A 44 22.10 1.29 -2.73
CA HIS A 44 23.03 1.27 -3.87
C HIS A 44 22.92 2.56 -4.69
N GLY A 45 21.70 2.98 -5.02
CA GLY A 45 21.47 4.24 -5.74
C GLY A 45 21.98 5.46 -4.96
N ALA A 46 21.73 5.50 -3.64
CA ALA A 46 22.23 6.57 -2.78
C ALA A 46 23.78 6.60 -2.71
N MET A 47 24.43 5.43 -2.60
CA MET A 47 25.89 5.31 -2.59
C MET A 47 26.53 5.67 -3.93
N ALA A 48 25.81 5.49 -5.04
CA ALA A 48 26.21 5.98 -6.36
C ALA A 48 26.03 7.51 -6.53
N GLY A 49 25.52 8.21 -5.51
CA GLY A 49 25.29 9.66 -5.51
C GLY A 49 23.95 10.09 -6.09
N TYR A 50 23.02 9.15 -6.33
CA TYR A 50 21.67 9.50 -6.78
C TYR A 50 20.83 10.03 -5.62
N SER A 51 19.94 10.97 -5.90
CA SER A 51 18.98 11.54 -4.96
C SER A 51 17.66 11.86 -5.67
N GLY A 52 16.59 12.13 -4.91
CA GLY A 52 15.30 12.51 -5.52
C GLY A 52 14.56 11.34 -6.22
N PHE A 53 14.82 10.10 -5.81
CA PHE A 53 14.23 8.90 -6.39
C PHE A 53 13.63 7.98 -5.31
N THR A 54 12.66 7.16 -5.71
CA THR A 54 12.17 6.01 -4.94
C THR A 54 12.52 4.71 -5.67
N VAL A 55 12.54 3.59 -4.95
CA VAL A 55 12.69 2.26 -5.56
C VAL A 55 11.37 1.53 -5.48
N ALA A 56 10.97 0.94 -6.61
CA ALA A 56 9.82 0.05 -6.66
C ALA A 56 10.08 -1.10 -7.65
N PRO A 57 9.39 -2.23 -7.52
CA PRO A 57 9.41 -3.28 -8.52
C PRO A 57 8.65 -2.82 -9.77
N VAL A 58 9.32 -2.86 -10.92
CA VAL A 58 8.74 -2.65 -12.24
C VAL A 58 8.98 -3.93 -13.03
N ASN A 59 7.89 -4.62 -13.40
CA ASN A 59 7.95 -5.89 -14.14
C ASN A 59 8.90 -6.93 -13.48
N GLY A 60 8.81 -7.08 -12.16
CA GLY A 60 9.62 -8.04 -11.40
C GLY A 60 11.08 -7.64 -11.15
N ARG A 61 11.48 -6.41 -11.51
CA ARG A 61 12.84 -5.87 -11.28
C ARG A 61 12.79 -4.60 -10.45
N HIS A 62 13.72 -4.41 -9.53
CA HIS A 62 13.84 -3.15 -8.78
C HIS A 62 14.33 -2.04 -9.71
N ALA A 63 13.56 -0.95 -9.82
CA ALA A 63 13.87 0.19 -10.67
C ALA A 63 13.89 1.49 -9.85
N TYR A 64 14.70 2.45 -10.29
CA TYR A 64 14.75 3.80 -9.75
C TYR A 64 13.71 4.68 -10.43
N ILE A 65 12.79 5.24 -9.65
CA ILE A 65 11.70 6.08 -10.14
C ILE A 65 11.90 7.50 -9.58
N PRO A 66 12.10 8.52 -10.44
CA PRO A 66 12.18 9.90 -10.00
C PRO A 66 10.85 10.41 -9.41
N PHE A 67 10.91 11.26 -8.38
CA PHE A 67 9.72 11.74 -7.68
C PHE A 67 8.73 12.51 -8.56
N TYR A 68 9.21 13.22 -9.58
CA TYR A 68 8.34 13.98 -10.48
C TYR A 68 7.38 13.08 -11.29
N VAL A 69 7.71 11.80 -11.45
CA VAL A 69 6.84 10.81 -12.11
C VAL A 69 5.89 10.15 -11.12
N SER A 70 6.32 9.92 -9.88
CA SER A 70 5.54 9.15 -8.90
C SER A 70 4.31 9.88 -8.38
N THR A 71 4.39 11.21 -8.21
CA THR A 71 3.29 12.00 -7.62
C THR A 71 2.28 12.47 -8.67
N ALA A 72 2.67 12.48 -9.95
CA ALA A 72 1.82 12.95 -11.05
C ALA A 72 0.59 12.06 -11.30
N GLY A 73 0.59 10.81 -10.86
CA GLY A 73 -0.52 9.88 -11.06
C GLY A 73 -1.78 10.17 -10.24
N ASN A 74 -1.70 11.02 -9.20
CA ASN A 74 -2.79 11.23 -8.24
C ASN A 74 -3.21 12.70 -8.06
N SER A 75 -2.59 13.67 -8.75
CA SER A 75 -3.02 15.07 -8.71
C SER A 75 -4.23 15.38 -9.61
N ASP A 76 -4.74 14.40 -10.34
CA ASP A 76 -5.97 14.46 -11.14
C ASP A 76 -7.17 13.83 -10.40
N GLN A 77 -7.34 14.13 -9.11
CA GLN A 77 -8.64 14.02 -8.44
C GLN A 77 -9.04 15.40 -7.90
N PRO A 78 -10.25 15.91 -8.21
CA PRO A 78 -10.73 17.20 -7.74
C PRO A 78 -10.92 17.24 -6.21
#